data_AF-A0A4R9XAP7-F1
#
_entry.id   AF-A0A4R9XAP7-F1
#
_cell.length_a   1.000
_cell.length_b   1.000
_cell.length_c   1.000
_cell.angle_alpha   90.00
_cell.angle_beta   90.00
_cell.angle_gamma   90.00
#
_symmetry.space_group_name_H-M   'P 1'
#
loop_
_entity.id
_entity.type
_entity.pdbx_description
1 polymer ?
#
loop_
_entity_poly.entity_id
_entity_poly.type
_entity_poly.pdbx_seq_one_letter_code
_entity_poly.pdbx_strand_id
1 'polypeptide(L)'
;MSNRLERRKNASILRAGLNSAKYRCLACEKANLNRNKEHFWPRWLIRFAEATKEPVSWLGKDLPAEAVQIPLCADCNSAFGHDLEGPMSELLPRISVGQSVTDPECELLVRWLWKFEGLAWNAFNFHRSEARYSSKFSLRERVIGKDSIQGIRGSLVVAMALAHRNDPGLHDWSLGMDSGLGTHDAIFASGVFRNVAMMVSFADFARLIPPMFSTYQLAGERQVSGALVLKPEFVFPLVSDAEIVTARGSGRLKVEHERFGERQNTNSALVTNRPRLEIPHPALRTMGS
;
A
#
# COMPACT_ATOMS: atom_id res chain seq x y z
N MET A 1 -14.60 7.21 19.34
CA MET A 1 -13.41 8.06 19.52
C MET A 1 -12.52 7.43 20.57
N SER A 2 -11.27 7.09 20.27
CA SER A 2 -10.37 6.46 21.27
C SER A 2 -9.99 7.44 22.37
N ASN A 3 -9.93 6.96 23.61
CA ASN A 3 -9.59 7.80 24.76
C ASN A 3 -8.09 8.17 24.74
N ARG A 4 -7.70 9.23 25.44
CA ARG A 4 -6.31 9.74 25.47
C ARG A 4 -5.28 8.69 25.93
N LEU A 5 -5.71 7.77 26.79
CA LEU A 5 -4.94 6.66 27.33
C LEU A 5 -4.70 5.58 26.26
N GLU A 6 -5.70 5.23 25.46
CA GLU A 6 -5.57 4.33 24.31
C GLU A 6 -4.65 4.92 23.24
N ARG A 7 -4.75 6.23 22.94
CA ARG A 7 -3.83 6.88 21.99
C ARG A 7 -2.38 6.83 22.47
N ARG A 8 -2.14 7.06 23.77
CA ARG A 8 -0.80 6.95 24.38
C ARG A 8 -0.29 5.52 24.37
N LYS A 9 -1.15 4.54 24.68
CA LYS A 9 -0.82 3.10 24.63
C LYS A 9 -0.47 2.67 23.20
N ASN A 10 -1.27 3.05 22.21
CA ASN A 10 -1.02 2.78 20.80
C ASN A 10 0.30 3.44 20.34
N ALA A 11 0.54 4.70 20.71
CA ALA A 11 1.79 5.39 20.36
C ALA A 11 3.04 4.77 21.03
N SER A 12 2.91 4.21 22.24
CA SER A 12 3.98 3.49 22.93
C SER A 12 4.27 2.14 22.27
N ILE A 13 3.22 1.38 21.95
CA ILE A 13 3.28 0.11 21.22
C ILE A 13 3.94 0.29 19.85
N LEU A 14 3.56 1.33 19.10
CA LEU A 14 4.16 1.64 17.80
C LEU A 14 5.65 1.98 17.90
N ARG A 15 6.07 2.72 18.94
CA ARG A 15 7.50 3.00 19.21
C ARG A 15 8.28 1.75 19.57
N ALA A 16 7.73 0.90 20.43
CA ALA A 16 8.37 -0.36 20.80
C ALA A 16 8.50 -1.30 19.58
N GLY A 17 7.45 -1.36 18.75
CA GLY A 17 7.43 -2.08 17.47
C GLY A 17 8.53 -1.64 16.53
N LEU A 18 8.65 -0.34 16.25
CA LEU A 18 9.71 0.22 15.38
C LEU A 18 11.13 -0.06 15.91
N ASN A 19 11.32 -0.09 17.24
CA ASN A 19 12.61 -0.45 17.83
C ASN A 19 12.94 -1.95 17.69
N SER A 20 11.94 -2.82 17.79
CA SER A 20 12.09 -4.25 17.46
C SER A 20 12.19 -4.52 15.95
N ALA A 21 11.72 -3.58 15.10
CA ALA A 21 11.83 -3.64 13.65
C ALA A 21 13.28 -3.56 13.15
N LYS A 22 14.24 -3.32 14.04
CA LYS A 22 15.67 -3.52 13.79
C LYS A 22 16.04 -4.99 13.54
N TYR A 23 15.22 -5.95 13.95
CA TYR A 23 15.56 -7.38 13.92
C TYR A 23 14.89 -8.18 12.79
N ARG A 24 13.83 -7.69 12.12
CA ARG A 24 13.18 -8.37 10.95
C ARG A 24 12.90 -7.42 9.75
N CYS A 25 13.12 -7.87 8.51
CA CYS A 25 12.78 -7.09 7.31
C CYS A 25 11.25 -6.99 7.17
N LEU A 26 10.70 -5.79 6.91
CA LEU A 26 9.25 -5.60 6.73
C LEU A 26 8.69 -6.21 5.43
N ALA A 27 9.53 -6.56 4.47
CA ALA A 27 9.09 -7.11 3.18
C ALA A 27 9.16 -8.64 3.12
N CYS A 28 10.33 -9.23 3.40
CA CYS A 28 10.56 -10.67 3.30
C CYS A 28 10.58 -11.39 4.65
N GLU A 29 10.37 -10.67 5.75
CA GLU A 29 10.21 -11.27 7.07
C GLU A 29 11.44 -11.99 7.66
N LYS A 30 12.58 -11.98 6.97
CA LYS A 30 13.84 -12.57 7.44
C LYS A 30 14.51 -11.70 8.51
N ALA A 31 15.18 -12.35 9.47
CA ALA A 31 15.97 -11.68 10.51
C ALA A 31 17.47 -11.71 10.22
N ASN A 32 18.26 -10.96 10.99
CA ASN A 32 19.74 -10.96 10.95
C ASN A 32 20.37 -10.65 9.57
N LEU A 33 19.67 -9.88 8.74
CA LEU A 33 20.20 -9.39 7.46
C LEU A 33 20.79 -7.98 7.60
N ASN A 34 21.78 -7.65 6.75
CA ASN A 34 22.24 -6.28 6.55
C ASN A 34 21.09 -5.42 6.02
N ARG A 35 20.87 -4.28 6.66
CA ARG A 35 19.73 -3.39 6.41
C ARG A 35 20.18 -2.02 6.00
N ASN A 36 19.36 -1.42 5.16
CA ASN A 36 19.34 0.00 4.94
C ASN A 36 18.05 0.59 5.52
N LYS A 37 18.10 1.89 5.85
CA LYS A 37 16.90 2.67 6.09
C LYS A 37 16.40 3.11 4.72
N GLU A 38 15.24 2.61 4.32
CA GLU A 38 14.59 3.03 3.08
C GLU A 38 13.52 4.06 3.38
N HIS A 39 13.29 5.00 2.47
CA HIS A 39 12.18 5.95 2.60
C HIS A 39 10.89 5.22 2.30
N PHE A 40 9.87 5.37 3.16
CA PHE A 40 8.56 4.76 2.91
C PHE A 40 8.00 5.26 1.58
N TRP A 41 8.01 6.58 1.39
CA TRP A 41 7.83 7.22 0.10
C TRP A 41 9.17 7.35 -0.62
N PRO A 42 9.36 6.74 -1.80
CA PRO A 42 10.60 6.88 -2.55
C PRO A 42 10.92 8.34 -2.85
N ARG A 43 12.20 8.71 -2.83
CA ARG A 43 12.62 10.12 -3.06
C ARG A 43 12.12 10.69 -4.39
N TRP A 44 12.02 9.86 -5.43
CA TRP A 44 11.48 10.31 -6.72
C TRP A 44 10.00 10.70 -6.60
N LEU A 45 9.23 9.99 -5.78
CA LEU A 45 7.81 10.26 -5.57
C LEU A 45 7.60 11.52 -4.73
N ILE A 46 8.42 11.71 -3.69
CA ILE A 46 8.43 12.95 -2.89
C ILE A 46 8.71 14.16 -3.78
N ARG A 47 9.74 14.07 -4.64
CA ARG A 47 10.06 15.13 -5.61
C ARG A 47 8.95 15.33 -6.64
N PHE A 48 8.36 14.24 -7.13
CA PHE A 48 7.28 14.29 -8.10
C PHE A 48 6.01 14.95 -7.54
N ALA A 49 5.68 14.72 -6.27
CA ALA A 49 4.56 15.38 -5.59
C ALA A 49 4.91 16.75 -5.01
N GLU A 50 6.17 17.19 -5.11
CA GLU A 50 6.67 18.42 -4.48
C GLU A 50 6.41 18.46 -2.96
N ALA A 51 6.23 17.28 -2.34
CA ALA A 51 5.82 17.08 -0.94
C ALA A 51 6.99 17.29 0.04
N THR A 52 7.43 18.55 0.16
CA THR A 52 8.68 18.94 0.83
C THR A 52 8.47 19.84 2.04
N LYS A 53 7.31 20.49 2.18
CA LYS A 53 7.05 21.49 3.22
C LYS A 53 6.04 21.01 4.25
N GLU A 54 4.98 20.36 3.81
CA GLU A 54 3.90 19.90 4.65
C GLU A 54 4.22 18.51 5.21
N PRO A 55 3.96 18.28 6.51
CA PRO A 55 4.22 16.98 7.10
C PRO A 55 3.16 15.97 6.66
N VAL A 56 3.59 14.72 6.45
CA VAL A 56 2.69 13.59 6.23
C VAL A 56 2.36 12.92 7.57
N SER A 57 1.12 12.46 7.72
CA SER A 57 0.73 11.70 8.91
C SER A 57 1.20 10.24 8.79
N TRP A 58 2.13 9.85 9.64
CA TRP A 58 2.71 8.51 9.69
C TRP A 58 2.59 7.91 11.09
N LEU A 59 1.79 6.84 11.21
CA LEU A 59 1.57 6.11 12.46
C LEU A 59 1.19 7.03 13.65
N GLY A 60 0.37 8.04 13.38
CA GLY A 60 -0.12 9.00 14.37
C GLY A 60 0.87 10.12 14.74
N LYS A 61 1.88 10.36 13.91
CA LYS A 61 2.80 11.50 14.00
C LYS A 61 2.89 12.22 12.68
N ASP A 62 3.00 13.53 12.73
CA ASP A 62 3.22 14.35 11.55
C ASP A 62 4.74 14.51 11.38
N LEU A 63 5.26 14.04 10.24
CA LEU A 63 6.69 14.01 9.93
C LEU A 63 6.91 14.50 8.50
N PRO A 64 8.05 15.14 8.19
CA PRO A 64 8.43 15.37 6.80
C PRO A 64 8.47 14.03 6.04
N ALA A 65 8.03 14.01 4.78
CA ALA A 65 7.98 12.78 3.98
C ALA A 65 9.35 12.08 3.92
N GLU A 66 10.45 12.82 3.81
CA GLU A 66 11.82 12.29 3.79
C GLU A 66 12.26 11.66 5.12
N ALA A 67 11.65 12.04 6.24
CA ALA A 67 11.96 11.49 7.55
C ALA A 67 11.25 10.14 7.80
N VAL A 68 10.27 9.77 6.96
CA VAL A 68 9.56 8.51 7.09
C VAL A 68 10.40 7.39 6.51
N GLN A 69 11.09 6.66 7.39
CA GLN A 69 11.96 5.54 7.02
C GLN A 69 11.49 4.22 7.62
N ILE A 70 11.70 3.13 6.87
CA ILE A 70 11.33 1.78 7.24
C ILE A 70 12.52 0.80 7.11
N PRO A 71 12.60 -0.24 7.95
CA PRO A 71 13.68 -1.21 7.88
C PRO A 71 13.42 -2.27 6.80
N LEU A 72 14.26 -2.28 5.78
CA LEU A 72 14.31 -3.30 4.73
C LEU A 72 15.70 -3.93 4.65
N CYS A 73 15.78 -5.19 4.20
CA CYS A 73 17.06 -5.78 3.82
C CYS A 73 17.44 -5.31 2.40
N ALA A 74 18.75 -5.28 2.11
CA ALA A 74 19.26 -4.81 0.83
C ALA A 74 18.58 -5.49 -0.37
N ASP A 75 18.40 -6.81 -0.33
CA ASP A 75 17.74 -7.55 -1.43
C ASP A 75 16.29 -7.12 -1.69
N CYS A 76 15.52 -6.80 -0.63
CA CYS A 76 14.15 -6.33 -0.78
C CYS A 76 14.12 -4.90 -1.29
N ASN A 77 15.05 -4.08 -0.81
CA ASN A 77 15.16 -2.72 -1.26
C ASN A 77 15.50 -2.65 -2.75
N SER A 78 16.52 -3.40 -3.17
CA SER A 78 16.92 -3.45 -4.57
C SER A 78 15.82 -4.01 -5.47
N ALA A 79 15.11 -5.06 -5.03
CA ALA A 79 14.00 -5.61 -5.79
C ALA A 79 12.82 -4.63 -5.92
N PHE A 80 12.41 -3.96 -4.84
CA PHE A 80 11.38 -2.92 -4.93
C PHE A 80 11.84 -1.75 -5.80
N GLY A 81 13.09 -1.32 -5.67
CA GLY A 81 13.68 -0.26 -6.50
C GLY A 81 13.65 -0.60 -7.99
N HIS A 82 14.17 -1.77 -8.37
CA HIS A 82 14.33 -2.17 -9.77
C HIS A 82 13.02 -2.66 -10.41
N ASP A 83 12.29 -3.55 -9.74
CA ASP A 83 11.16 -4.28 -10.36
C ASP A 83 9.82 -3.56 -10.20
N LEU A 84 9.73 -2.54 -9.34
CA LEU A 84 8.48 -1.86 -9.01
C LEU A 84 8.58 -0.34 -9.10
N GLU A 85 9.46 0.28 -8.32
CA GLU A 85 9.56 1.73 -8.21
C GLU A 85 10.18 2.39 -9.44
N GLY A 86 11.19 1.77 -10.05
CA GLY A 86 11.80 2.23 -11.30
C GLY A 86 10.75 2.38 -12.41
N PRO A 87 10.05 1.30 -12.79
CA PRO A 87 8.95 1.37 -13.75
C PRO A 87 7.85 2.36 -13.36
N MET A 88 7.48 2.43 -12.08
CA MET A 88 6.47 3.38 -11.59
C MET A 88 6.91 4.84 -11.68
N SER A 89 8.21 5.12 -11.55
CA SER A 89 8.76 6.48 -11.67
C SER A 89 8.65 7.03 -13.10
N GLU A 90 8.53 6.15 -14.10
CA GLU A 90 8.27 6.50 -15.49
C GLU A 90 6.78 6.55 -15.81
N LEU A 91 6.00 5.62 -15.23
CA LEU A 91 4.57 5.48 -15.49
C LEU A 91 3.72 6.58 -14.82
N LEU A 92 3.96 6.90 -13.55
CA LEU A 92 3.10 7.83 -12.81
C LEU A 92 3.08 9.25 -13.42
N PRO A 93 4.21 9.84 -13.86
CA PRO A 93 4.20 11.12 -14.59
C PRO A 93 3.37 11.08 -15.87
N ARG A 94 3.39 9.97 -16.62
CA ARG A 94 2.56 9.79 -17.83
C ARG A 94 1.06 9.77 -17.49
N ILE A 95 0.68 9.02 -16.45
CA ILE A 95 -0.70 8.99 -15.95
C ILE A 95 -1.15 10.38 -15.51
N SER A 96 -0.28 11.14 -14.83
CA SER A 96 -0.59 12.46 -14.27
C SER A 96 -0.99 13.51 -15.32
N VAL A 97 -0.62 13.30 -16.58
CA VAL A 97 -0.98 14.15 -17.72
C VAL A 97 -2.08 13.53 -18.60
N GLY A 98 -2.77 12.50 -18.12
CA GLY A 98 -3.92 11.89 -18.80
C GLY A 98 -3.58 10.83 -19.85
N GLN A 99 -2.35 10.29 -19.85
CA GLN A 99 -2.02 9.20 -20.77
C GLN A 99 -2.72 7.90 -20.35
N SER A 100 -3.14 7.14 -21.37
CA SER A 100 -3.70 5.81 -21.15
C SER A 100 -2.60 4.81 -20.77
N VAL A 101 -3.03 3.75 -20.11
CA VAL A 101 -2.17 2.66 -19.64
C VAL A 101 -2.60 1.33 -20.22
N THR A 102 -1.67 0.41 -20.29
CA THR A 102 -1.82 -0.98 -20.72
C THR A 102 -2.22 -1.88 -19.55
N ASP A 103 -2.64 -3.12 -19.85
CA ASP A 103 -2.99 -4.13 -18.85
C ASP A 103 -1.81 -4.50 -17.93
N PRO A 104 -0.56 -4.68 -18.42
CA PRO A 104 0.62 -4.86 -17.55
C PRO A 104 0.93 -3.64 -16.67
N GLU A 105 0.74 -2.42 -17.17
CA GLU A 105 0.91 -1.19 -16.38
C GLU A 105 -0.17 -1.10 -15.27
N CYS A 106 -1.40 -1.56 -15.53
CA CYS A 106 -2.43 -1.68 -14.49
C CYS A 106 -2.02 -2.68 -13.39
N GLU A 107 -1.45 -3.83 -13.75
CA GLU A 107 -0.92 -4.78 -12.76
C GLU A 107 0.24 -4.19 -11.94
N LEU A 108 1.11 -3.39 -12.57
CA LEU A 108 2.18 -2.67 -11.88
C LEU A 108 1.62 -1.72 -10.82
N LEU A 109 0.56 -0.96 -11.14
CA LEU A 109 -0.14 -0.08 -10.19
C LEU A 109 -0.70 -0.85 -8.99
N VAL A 110 -1.35 -2.01 -9.25
CA VAL A 110 -1.85 -2.89 -8.18
C VAL A 110 -0.74 -3.28 -7.21
N ARG A 111 0.36 -3.81 -7.74
CA ARG A 111 1.50 -4.26 -6.95
C ARG A 111 2.15 -3.11 -6.19
N TRP A 112 2.25 -1.94 -6.81
CA TRP A 112 2.80 -0.74 -6.20
C TRP A 112 1.95 -0.23 -5.02
N LEU A 113 0.63 -0.20 -5.16
CA LEU A 113 -0.27 0.16 -4.05
C LEU A 113 -0.23 -0.86 -2.90
N TRP A 114 -0.19 -2.16 -3.23
CA TRP A 114 -0.01 -3.22 -2.22
C TRP A 114 1.32 -3.11 -1.46
N LYS A 115 2.40 -2.61 -2.10
CA LYS A 115 3.65 -2.34 -1.40
C LYS A 115 3.43 -1.34 -0.27
N PHE A 116 2.80 -0.20 -0.53
CA PHE A 116 2.61 0.83 0.50
C PHE A 116 1.68 0.38 1.61
N GLU A 117 0.54 -0.22 1.24
CA GLU A 117 -0.41 -0.74 2.23
C GLU A 117 0.29 -1.79 3.11
N GLY A 118 0.94 -2.79 2.51
CA GLY A 118 1.55 -3.88 3.27
C GLY A 118 2.74 -3.44 4.12
N LEU A 119 3.51 -2.44 3.66
CA LEU A 119 4.58 -1.83 4.47
C LEU A 119 4.01 -1.05 5.65
N ALA A 120 2.94 -0.28 5.46
CA ALA A 120 2.26 0.44 6.53
C ALA A 120 1.64 -0.54 7.54
N TRP A 121 1.01 -1.61 7.06
CA TRP A 121 0.46 -2.68 7.87
C TRP A 121 1.53 -3.37 8.70
N ASN A 122 2.64 -3.78 8.06
CA ASN A 122 3.75 -4.45 8.74
C ASN A 122 4.44 -3.53 9.74
N ALA A 123 4.57 -2.23 9.44
CA ALA A 123 5.11 -1.25 10.37
C ALA A 123 4.20 -1.06 11.59
N PHE A 124 2.88 -1.01 11.39
CA PHE A 124 1.90 -0.88 12.47
C PHE A 124 1.84 -2.14 13.36
N ASN A 125 1.80 -3.32 12.74
CA ASN A 125 1.63 -4.60 13.44
C ASN A 125 2.95 -5.27 13.85
N PHE A 126 4.10 -4.63 13.61
CA PHE A 126 5.41 -5.23 13.82
C PHE A 126 5.62 -5.86 15.20
N HIS A 127 5.07 -5.23 16.25
CA HIS A 127 5.17 -5.65 17.65
C HIS A 127 4.42 -6.94 17.97
N ARG A 128 3.56 -7.42 17.06
CA ARG A 128 2.74 -8.62 17.24
C ARG A 128 3.41 -9.79 16.53
N SER A 129 3.91 -10.75 17.30
CA SER A 129 4.63 -11.93 16.78
C SER A 129 3.80 -12.75 15.79
N GLU A 130 2.48 -12.79 15.97
CA GLU A 130 1.55 -13.59 15.18
C GLU A 130 0.92 -12.82 14.00
N ALA A 131 1.04 -11.48 13.99
CA ALA A 131 0.42 -10.68 12.95
C ALA A 131 1.15 -10.88 11.62
N ARG A 132 0.40 -11.28 10.60
CA ARG A 132 0.85 -11.38 9.22
C ARG A 132 -0.04 -10.57 8.31
N TYR A 133 0.59 -9.83 7.39
CA TYR A 133 -0.13 -9.08 6.37
C TYR A 133 -0.92 -10.02 5.44
N SER A 134 -0.31 -11.16 5.07
CA SER A 134 -0.96 -12.25 4.36
C SER A 134 -0.51 -13.58 4.96
N SER A 135 -1.43 -14.55 5.00
CA SER A 135 -1.14 -15.92 5.46
C SER A 135 -0.34 -16.72 4.42
N LYS A 136 -0.48 -16.40 3.13
CA LYS A 136 0.09 -17.15 2.00
C LYS A 136 1.43 -16.60 1.52
N PHE A 137 1.60 -15.29 1.52
CA PHE A 137 2.77 -14.63 0.94
C PHE A 137 3.39 -13.63 1.92
N SER A 138 4.71 -13.57 1.99
CA SER A 138 5.37 -12.37 2.49
C SER A 138 5.05 -11.18 1.58
N LEU A 139 5.22 -9.94 2.06
CA LEU A 139 4.95 -8.76 1.24
C LEU A 139 5.83 -8.73 -0.03
N ARG A 140 7.09 -9.15 0.07
CA ARG A 140 7.98 -9.28 -1.10
C ARG A 140 7.38 -10.24 -2.13
N GLU A 141 6.97 -11.44 -1.71
CA GLU A 141 6.36 -12.44 -2.60
C GLU A 141 5.03 -11.93 -3.17
N ARG A 142 4.23 -11.22 -2.37
CA ARG A 142 2.97 -10.62 -2.81
C ARG A 142 3.18 -9.63 -3.94
N VAL A 143 4.15 -8.73 -3.79
CA VAL A 143 4.35 -7.59 -4.70
C VAL A 143 5.18 -7.97 -5.92
N ILE A 144 6.25 -8.75 -5.74
CA ILE A 144 7.21 -9.09 -6.81
C ILE A 144 7.02 -10.51 -7.35
N GLY A 145 6.41 -11.40 -6.57
CA GLY A 145 6.21 -12.80 -6.99
C GLY A 145 5.28 -12.91 -8.20
N LYS A 146 5.63 -13.81 -9.13
CA LYS A 146 4.83 -14.07 -10.33
C LYS A 146 3.46 -14.67 -9.98
N ASP A 147 3.43 -15.59 -9.03
CA ASP A 147 2.26 -16.40 -8.71
C ASP A 147 1.26 -15.72 -7.76
N SER A 148 1.65 -14.61 -7.13
CA SER A 148 0.86 -13.96 -6.07
C SER A 148 -0.45 -13.37 -6.57
N ILE A 149 -0.48 -12.93 -7.83
CA ILE A 149 -1.65 -12.28 -8.43
C ILE A 149 -2.47 -13.23 -9.32
N GLN A 150 -1.86 -14.28 -9.89
CA GLN A 150 -2.47 -15.06 -10.99
C GLN A 150 -3.85 -15.61 -10.65
N GLY A 151 -4.03 -16.15 -9.44
CA GLY A 151 -5.31 -16.72 -9.01
C GLY A 151 -6.43 -15.71 -8.76
N ILE A 152 -6.12 -14.41 -8.72
CA ILE A 152 -7.11 -13.35 -8.47
C ILE A 152 -7.07 -12.25 -9.53
N ARG A 153 -6.15 -12.30 -10.50
CA ARG A 153 -5.87 -11.23 -11.46
C ARG A 153 -7.13 -10.78 -12.19
N GLY A 154 -7.83 -11.73 -12.81
CA GLY A 154 -9.07 -11.50 -13.53
C GLY A 154 -10.21 -10.94 -12.66
N SER A 155 -10.08 -10.95 -11.34
CA SER A 155 -11.06 -10.40 -10.41
C SER A 155 -10.68 -9.01 -9.91
N LEU A 156 -9.53 -8.46 -10.30
CA LEU A 156 -9.08 -7.14 -9.85
C LEU A 156 -9.49 -6.04 -10.82
N VAL A 157 -10.01 -4.96 -10.26
CA VAL A 157 -10.32 -3.71 -10.95
C VAL A 157 -9.37 -2.63 -10.46
N VAL A 158 -8.76 -1.94 -11.42
CA VAL A 158 -8.03 -0.69 -11.20
C VAL A 158 -8.94 0.47 -11.60
N ALA A 159 -9.01 1.48 -10.76
CA ALA A 159 -9.77 2.69 -11.02
C ALA A 159 -8.87 3.92 -10.87
N MET A 160 -8.98 4.86 -11.80
CA MET A 160 -8.17 6.09 -11.79
C MET A 160 -8.98 7.31 -12.19
N ALA A 161 -8.65 8.45 -11.57
CA ALA A 161 -9.19 9.76 -11.89
C ALA A 161 -8.13 10.84 -11.60
N LEU A 162 -8.21 11.97 -12.30
CA LEU A 162 -7.24 13.05 -12.20
C LEU A 162 -7.87 14.34 -11.67
N ALA A 163 -7.06 15.09 -10.92
CA ALA A 163 -7.33 16.47 -10.56
C ALA A 163 -6.68 17.44 -11.55
N HIS A 164 -7.38 18.54 -11.85
CA HIS A 164 -6.89 19.57 -12.77
C HIS A 164 -5.72 20.37 -12.19
N ARG A 165 -5.74 20.65 -10.88
CA ARG A 165 -4.73 21.49 -10.21
C ARG A 165 -4.67 21.21 -8.71
N ASN A 166 -3.59 21.69 -8.09
CA ASN A 166 -3.45 21.70 -6.64
C ASN A 166 -4.40 22.73 -6.02
N ASP A 167 -4.65 22.60 -4.72
CA ASP A 167 -5.45 23.55 -3.96
C ASP A 167 -4.78 24.93 -3.90
N PRO A 168 -5.54 26.03 -4.13
CA PRO A 168 -4.98 27.38 -4.06
C PRO A 168 -4.33 27.67 -2.70
N GLY A 169 -3.06 28.06 -2.73
CA GLY A 169 -2.30 28.40 -1.53
C GLY A 169 -1.57 27.22 -0.87
N LEU A 170 -1.82 25.97 -1.29
CA LEU A 170 -0.99 24.83 -0.91
C LEU A 170 0.23 24.74 -1.83
N HIS A 171 1.37 24.39 -1.23
CA HIS A 171 2.60 24.17 -1.97
C HIS A 171 2.75 22.71 -2.38
N ASP A 172 2.53 21.81 -1.43
CA ASP A 172 2.74 20.39 -1.62
C ASP A 172 1.52 19.77 -2.30
N TRP A 173 1.74 18.80 -3.18
CA TRP A 173 0.65 17.97 -3.66
C TRP A 173 0.43 16.77 -2.76
N SER A 174 -0.75 16.16 -2.87
CA SER A 174 -1.14 14.97 -2.13
C SER A 174 -0.14 13.82 -2.27
N LEU A 175 0.18 13.21 -1.13
CA LEU A 175 1.04 12.04 -1.03
C LEU A 175 0.52 11.15 0.09
N GLY A 176 -0.46 10.28 -0.23
CA GLY A 176 -1.14 9.52 0.81
C GLY A 176 -1.87 8.28 0.33
N MET A 177 -2.15 7.40 1.30
CA MET A 177 -3.00 6.21 1.14
C MET A 177 -4.27 6.39 1.96
N ASP A 178 -5.41 6.13 1.32
CA ASP A 178 -6.75 6.33 1.88
C ASP A 178 -7.42 5.02 2.34
N SER A 179 -6.84 3.86 1.99
CA SER A 179 -7.41 2.56 2.35
C SER A 179 -7.34 2.27 3.87
N GLY A 180 -6.51 3.04 4.60
CA GLY A 180 -6.18 2.76 5.99
C GLY A 180 -5.57 1.37 6.16
N LEU A 181 -5.51 0.89 7.41
CA LEU A 181 -4.97 -0.43 7.73
C LEU A 181 -6.08 -1.49 7.72
N GLY A 182 -5.96 -2.51 6.88
CA GLY A 182 -6.88 -3.65 6.88
C GLY A 182 -6.64 -4.63 8.04
N THR A 183 -7.62 -5.50 8.30
CA THR A 183 -7.45 -6.64 9.23
C THR A 183 -7.20 -7.95 8.50
N HIS A 184 -7.72 -8.08 7.28
CA HIS A 184 -7.52 -9.22 6.39
C HIS A 184 -6.55 -8.85 5.26
N ASP A 185 -6.08 -9.86 4.52
CA ASP A 185 -5.13 -9.71 3.40
C ASP A 185 -5.60 -8.60 2.44
N ALA A 186 -4.85 -7.50 2.36
CA ALA A 186 -5.34 -6.30 1.70
C ALA A 186 -5.24 -6.45 0.18
N ILE A 187 -6.37 -6.84 -0.40
CA ILE A 187 -6.60 -6.79 -1.84
C ILE A 187 -7.02 -5.37 -2.24
N PHE A 188 -7.78 -4.71 -1.36
CA PHE A 188 -8.18 -3.31 -1.53
C PHE A 188 -7.05 -2.36 -1.14
N ALA A 189 -6.74 -1.42 -2.03
CA ALA A 189 -5.82 -0.32 -1.76
C ALA A 189 -6.27 0.93 -2.51
N SER A 190 -6.01 2.10 -1.96
CA SER A 190 -6.37 3.37 -2.59
C SER A 190 -5.50 4.49 -2.06
N GLY A 191 -5.29 5.53 -2.87
CA GLY A 191 -4.55 6.71 -2.46
C GLY A 191 -4.57 7.80 -3.52
N VAL A 192 -4.10 8.98 -3.14
CA VAL A 192 -3.87 10.10 -4.03
C VAL A 192 -2.39 10.45 -4.04
N PHE A 193 -1.81 10.49 -5.25
CA PHE A 193 -0.40 10.77 -5.49
C PHE A 193 -0.29 11.89 -6.52
N ARG A 194 0.20 13.04 -6.08
CA ARG A 194 0.12 14.29 -6.83
C ARG A 194 -1.34 14.60 -7.20
N ASN A 195 -1.68 14.58 -8.48
CA ASN A 195 -3.03 14.79 -9.00
C ASN A 195 -3.73 13.50 -9.41
N VAL A 196 -3.15 12.33 -9.10
CA VAL A 196 -3.66 11.02 -9.52
C VAL A 196 -4.34 10.33 -8.35
N ALA A 197 -5.66 10.18 -8.41
CA ALA A 197 -6.43 9.35 -7.49
C ALA A 197 -6.55 7.92 -8.04
N MET A 198 -6.25 6.92 -7.20
CA MET A 198 -6.23 5.51 -7.61
C MET A 198 -6.94 4.63 -6.59
N MET A 199 -7.62 3.60 -7.10
CA MET A 199 -8.18 2.51 -6.30
C MET A 199 -7.93 1.16 -6.96
N VAL A 200 -7.75 0.15 -6.13
CA VAL A 200 -7.68 -1.27 -6.51
C VAL A 200 -8.70 -1.99 -5.67
N SER A 201 -9.56 -2.77 -6.32
CA SER A 201 -10.70 -3.46 -5.70
C SER A 201 -10.95 -4.79 -6.39
N PHE A 202 -11.64 -5.71 -5.72
CA PHE A 202 -12.31 -6.80 -6.42
C PHE A 202 -13.45 -6.28 -7.32
N ALA A 203 -13.66 -6.96 -8.44
CA ALA A 203 -14.72 -6.69 -9.41
C ALA A 203 -16.12 -6.78 -8.79
N ASP A 204 -16.34 -7.71 -7.84
CA ASP A 204 -17.59 -7.86 -7.09
C ASP A 204 -18.00 -6.58 -6.34
N PHE A 205 -17.02 -5.71 -6.05
CA PHE A 205 -17.23 -4.43 -5.36
C PHE A 205 -17.07 -3.22 -6.28
N ALA A 206 -16.89 -3.41 -7.60
CA ALA A 206 -16.67 -2.32 -8.56
C ALA A 206 -17.79 -1.27 -8.53
N ARG A 207 -19.04 -1.69 -8.27
CA ARG A 207 -20.20 -0.78 -8.10
C ARG A 207 -20.07 0.22 -6.93
N LEU A 208 -19.09 0.05 -6.04
CA LEU A 208 -18.79 0.97 -4.93
C LEU A 208 -17.72 2.00 -5.29
N ILE A 209 -17.00 1.79 -6.39
CA ILE A 209 -16.04 2.76 -6.92
C ILE A 209 -16.84 3.99 -7.37
N PRO A 210 -16.41 5.22 -6.99
CA PRO A 210 -17.11 6.42 -7.40
C PRO A 210 -17.21 6.53 -8.93
N PRO A 211 -18.37 6.92 -9.49
CA PRO A 211 -18.64 6.80 -10.92
C PRO A 211 -17.80 7.71 -11.82
N MET A 212 -17.10 8.69 -11.26
CA MET A 212 -16.16 9.55 -12.00
C MET A 212 -14.78 8.92 -12.22
N PHE A 213 -14.50 7.76 -11.62
CA PHE A 213 -13.26 7.04 -11.91
C PHE A 213 -13.41 6.22 -13.19
N SER A 214 -12.44 6.34 -14.08
CA SER A 214 -12.27 5.37 -15.16
C SER A 214 -11.85 4.04 -14.54
N THR A 215 -12.50 2.94 -14.92
CA THR A 215 -12.22 1.60 -14.38
C THR A 215 -11.79 0.62 -15.45
N TYR A 216 -10.88 -0.29 -15.11
CA TYR A 216 -10.51 -1.43 -15.93
C TYR A 216 -10.33 -2.67 -15.07
N GLN A 217 -10.97 -3.77 -15.49
CA GLN A 217 -10.77 -5.09 -14.91
C GLN A 217 -9.59 -5.76 -15.62
N LEU A 218 -8.59 -6.18 -14.85
CA LEU A 218 -7.44 -6.88 -15.40
C LEU A 218 -7.88 -8.15 -16.14
N ALA A 219 -7.20 -8.48 -17.24
CA ALA A 219 -7.39 -9.77 -17.91
C ALA A 219 -7.07 -10.94 -16.96
N GLY A 220 -7.70 -12.10 -17.16
CA GLY A 220 -7.44 -13.30 -16.34
C GLY A 220 -5.97 -13.73 -16.38
N GLU A 221 -5.37 -13.67 -17.57
CA GLU A 221 -3.95 -13.94 -17.80
C GLU A 221 -3.23 -12.65 -18.20
N ARG A 222 -1.95 -12.56 -17.82
CA ARG A 222 -1.11 -11.41 -18.19
C ARG A 222 -0.95 -11.34 -19.70
N GLN A 223 -1.46 -10.27 -20.29
CA GLN A 223 -1.30 -10.00 -21.72
C GLN A 223 0.08 -9.41 -22.01
N VAL A 224 0.70 -9.77 -23.13
CA VAL A 224 1.92 -9.11 -23.65
C VAL A 224 1.55 -7.94 -24.58
N SER A 225 0.26 -7.68 -24.75
CA SER A 225 -0.26 -6.63 -25.63
C SER A 225 0.10 -5.23 -25.13
N GLY A 226 0.56 -4.37 -26.03
CA GLY A 226 0.71 -2.93 -25.82
C GLY A 226 -0.60 -2.15 -25.98
N ALA A 227 -1.75 -2.83 -26.06
CA ALA A 227 -3.05 -2.18 -26.16
C ALA A 227 -3.32 -1.31 -24.92
N LEU A 228 -3.75 -0.08 -25.17
CA LEU A 228 -4.18 0.85 -24.14
C LEU A 228 -5.59 0.45 -23.68
N VAL A 229 -5.77 0.23 -22.38
CA VAL A 229 -6.99 -0.34 -21.81
C VAL A 229 -7.68 0.57 -20.81
N LEU A 230 -6.96 1.52 -20.21
CA LEU A 230 -7.51 2.44 -19.24
C LEU A 230 -6.98 3.84 -19.49
N LYS A 231 -7.87 4.81 -19.62
CA LYS A 231 -7.55 6.23 -19.73
C LYS A 231 -8.15 6.97 -18.53
N PRO A 232 -7.33 7.55 -17.64
CA PRO A 232 -7.85 8.34 -16.53
C PRO A 232 -8.38 9.69 -17.06
N GLU A 233 -9.49 10.15 -16.51
CA GLU A 233 -10.09 11.44 -16.88
C GLU A 233 -9.83 12.51 -15.82
N PHE A 234 -9.70 13.76 -16.26
CA PHE A 234 -9.68 14.92 -15.36
C PHE A 234 -11.10 15.26 -14.95
N VAL A 235 -11.45 14.91 -13.72
CA VAL A 235 -12.83 15.02 -13.21
C VAL A 235 -12.89 15.83 -11.91
N PHE A 236 -11.76 15.99 -11.23
CA PHE A 236 -11.68 16.77 -9.99
C PHE A 236 -11.14 18.17 -10.27
N PRO A 237 -11.88 19.24 -9.90
CA PRO A 237 -11.36 20.60 -10.01
C PRO A 237 -10.08 20.81 -9.20
N LEU A 238 -10.05 20.31 -7.96
CA LEU A 238 -8.92 20.42 -7.04
C LEU A 238 -8.45 19.05 -6.56
N VAL A 239 -7.22 18.97 -6.04
CA VAL A 239 -6.71 17.71 -5.49
C VAL A 239 -7.42 17.32 -4.20
N SER A 240 -7.81 18.28 -3.36
CA SER A 240 -8.64 18.03 -2.17
C SER A 240 -9.99 17.37 -2.50
N ASP A 241 -10.60 17.69 -3.64
CA ASP A 241 -11.81 16.99 -4.10
C ASP A 241 -11.52 15.51 -4.37
N ALA A 242 -10.38 15.23 -5.01
CA ALA A 242 -9.92 13.88 -5.28
C ALA A 242 -9.66 13.11 -3.97
N GLU A 243 -9.00 13.73 -2.99
CA GLU A 243 -8.76 13.15 -1.65
C GLU A 243 -10.07 12.82 -0.92
N ILE A 244 -11.00 13.77 -0.87
CA ILE A 244 -12.29 13.60 -0.17
C ILE A 244 -13.10 12.46 -0.80
N VAL A 245 -13.20 12.44 -2.13
CA VAL A 245 -13.96 11.41 -2.85
C VAL A 245 -13.27 10.06 -2.73
N THR A 246 -11.94 10.02 -2.83
CA THR A 246 -11.16 8.79 -2.68
C THR A 246 -11.36 8.22 -1.28
N ALA A 247 -11.13 9.00 -0.23
CA ALA A 247 -11.30 8.58 1.16
C ALA A 247 -12.72 8.07 1.48
N ARG A 248 -13.76 8.72 0.93
CA ARG A 248 -15.16 8.26 1.10
C ARG A 248 -15.42 6.93 0.40
N GLY A 249 -14.94 6.77 -0.84
CA GLY A 249 -15.01 5.51 -1.58
C GLY A 249 -14.27 4.38 -0.84
N SER A 250 -13.08 4.70 -0.34
CA SER A 250 -12.23 3.77 0.39
C SER A 250 -12.84 3.24 1.66
N GLY A 251 -13.54 4.09 2.44
CA GLY A 251 -14.24 3.63 3.63
C GLY A 251 -15.28 2.54 3.33
N ARG A 252 -16.04 2.68 2.23
CA ARG A 252 -17.06 1.70 1.83
C ARG A 252 -16.45 0.43 1.27
N LEU A 253 -15.49 0.57 0.36
CA LEU A 253 -14.79 -0.55 -0.27
C LEU A 253 -14.06 -1.40 0.76
N LYS A 254 -13.37 -0.76 1.70
CA LYS A 254 -12.70 -1.43 2.81
C LYS A 254 -13.65 -2.34 3.59
N VAL A 255 -14.80 -1.83 4.04
CA VAL A 255 -15.76 -2.61 4.84
C VAL A 255 -16.19 -3.88 4.11
N GLU A 256 -16.45 -3.80 2.80
CA GLU A 256 -16.87 -4.98 2.03
C GLU A 256 -15.73 -5.96 1.79
N HIS A 257 -14.50 -5.49 1.57
CA HIS A 257 -13.34 -6.38 1.45
C HIS A 257 -13.00 -7.07 2.77
N GLU A 258 -13.12 -6.38 3.91
CA GLU A 258 -12.92 -6.98 5.22
C GLU A 258 -13.97 -8.07 5.50
N ARG A 259 -15.25 -7.79 5.22
CA ARG A 259 -16.32 -8.81 5.33
C ARG A 259 -16.10 -10.00 4.40
N PHE A 260 -15.56 -9.76 3.21
CA PHE A 260 -15.20 -10.84 2.30
C PHE A 260 -14.05 -11.68 2.85
N GLY A 261 -12.97 -11.04 3.31
CA GLY A 261 -11.82 -11.71 3.92
C GLY A 261 -12.21 -12.54 5.15
N GLU A 262 -13.06 -12.00 6.02
CA GLU A 262 -13.57 -12.69 7.21
C GLU A 262 -14.35 -13.97 6.84
N ARG A 263 -15.23 -13.89 5.84
CA ARG A 263 -15.98 -15.06 5.33
C ARG A 263 -15.07 -16.11 4.73
N GLN A 264 -14.06 -15.70 3.95
CA GLN A 264 -13.10 -16.62 3.35
C GLN A 264 -12.27 -17.33 4.43
N ASN A 265 -11.82 -16.62 5.47
CA ASN A 265 -11.11 -17.23 6.60
C ASN A 265 -11.99 -18.18 7.41
N THR A 266 -13.27 -17.87 7.59
CA THR A 266 -14.21 -18.74 8.32
C THR A 266 -14.53 -20.02 7.51
N ASN A 267 -14.58 -19.92 6.18
CA ASN A 267 -14.89 -21.04 5.29
C ASN A 267 -13.67 -21.89 4.91
N SER A 268 -12.44 -21.38 5.05
CA SER A 268 -11.22 -22.09 4.66
C SER A 268 -10.46 -22.67 5.87
N ALA A 269 -10.84 -23.90 6.27
CA ALA A 269 -9.99 -24.79 7.06
C ALA A 269 -8.74 -25.30 6.29
N LEU A 270 -8.29 -24.59 5.24
CA LEU A 270 -7.37 -25.10 4.22
C LEU A 270 -6.25 -24.13 3.82
N VAL A 271 -5.98 -23.06 4.57
CA VAL A 271 -4.72 -22.35 4.42
C VAL A 271 -3.68 -23.03 5.29
N THR A 272 -2.88 -23.91 4.70
CA THR A 272 -1.68 -24.44 5.35
C THR A 272 -0.76 -23.27 5.68
N ASN A 273 -0.81 -22.84 6.94
CA ASN A 273 0.10 -21.84 7.47
C ASN A 273 1.52 -22.38 7.27
N ARG A 274 2.33 -21.75 6.42
CA ARG A 274 3.78 -22.02 6.46
C ARG A 274 4.25 -21.67 7.87
N PRO A 275 4.79 -22.64 8.64
CA PRO A 275 5.31 -22.37 9.97
C PRO A 275 6.38 -21.29 9.84
N ARG A 276 6.32 -20.30 10.73
CA ARG A 276 7.41 -19.34 10.83
C ARG A 276 8.60 -20.12 11.38
N LEU A 277 9.79 -19.92 10.82
CA LEU A 277 11.00 -20.13 11.60
C LEU A 277 10.87 -19.23 12.84
N GLU A 278 10.65 -19.82 14.01
CA GLU A 278 10.76 -19.09 15.26
C GLU A 278 12.18 -18.54 15.34
N ILE A 279 12.30 -17.22 15.42
CA ILE A 279 13.60 -16.59 15.61
C ILE A 279 13.57 -15.98 17.01
N PRO A 280 14.46 -16.41 17.91
CA PRO A 280 14.45 -15.96 19.29
C PRO A 280 14.62 -14.44 19.34
N HIS A 281 13.65 -13.76 19.94
CA HIS A 281 13.73 -12.33 20.17
C HIS A 281 14.77 -12.08 21.29
N PRO A 282 15.83 -11.28 21.07
CA PRO A 282 16.82 -11.01 22.12
C PRO A 282 16.21 -10.38 23.37
N ALA A 283 15.17 -9.55 23.23
CA ALA A 283 14.46 -8.95 24.37
C ALA A 283 13.46 -9.88 25.10
N LEU A 284 13.22 -11.11 24.59
CA LEU A 284 12.50 -12.13 25.36
C LEU A 284 13.43 -12.91 26.30
N ARG A 285 14.76 -12.77 26.17
CA ARG A 285 15.71 -13.31 27.16
C ARG A 285 15.83 -12.45 28.42
N THR A 286 15.36 -11.20 28.40
CA THR A 286 15.53 -10.24 29.51
C THR A 286 14.28 -10.03 30.36
N MET A 287 13.19 -10.78 30.12
CA MET A 287 12.01 -10.80 31.00
C MET A 287 11.78 -12.18 31.65
N GLY A 288 12.82 -13.02 31.64
CA GLY A 288 12.81 -14.36 32.21
C GLY A 288 14.14 -14.67 32.88
N SER A 289 14.43 -13.94 33.96
CA SER A 289 15.34 -14.31 35.05
C SER A 289 15.00 -13.43 36.25
#